data_AF-A0A5C5VBY4-F1
#
_entry.id   AF-A0A5C5VBY4-F1
#
_cell.length_a   1.000
_cell.length_b   1.000
_cell.length_c   1.000
_cell.angle_alpha   90.00
_cell.angle_beta   90.00
_cell.angle_gamma   90.00
#
_symmetry.space_group_name_H-M   'P 1'
#
loop_
_entity.id
_entity.type
_entity.pdbx_description
1 polymer ?
#
loop_
_entity_poly.entity_id
_entity_poly.type
_entity_poly.pdbx_seq_one_letter_code
_entity_poly.pdbx_strand_id
1 'polypeptide(L)'
;MLCRCACVAGDLVRDDCVTGFIRLHEHRTAGPLLGQLEFWEQRGTLLLVCSVFAAALVCIAAAAQTPSGWLIHDLERPQPPVVQPGKLSLPTPKPSDARVLFDGSDLSQWRSFDGGSPKWVIRDDYMESVPDSGKLLTAEGFGDIQLHLEWASPAHPSGAGQDRGNSGVFLMGEYEIQILDSYQSATYPDGQAAAIYGQYPPLANACLPPGEWQSFDILFRRPRFDHQGEVVEPARLSVIHNGVWVQVDRELWGPTSWLMNFPYEPHAERLPLALQDHGNPVRFRNIWVRELPEQTTPPSRNLRPHVHVAAERLETLVGDYGIGEKESLFRVTMQNGRLKFKAPGRLPLELVPENANTFRLRYTAGRVVFRRDDQGQGAQVQFYLGGKEYLSRRTNSPQNDGVAAGAADSSNSLGEANATTQL
;
A
#
# COMPACT_ATOMS: atom_id res chain seq x y z
N MET A 1 39.94 -20.19 10.91
CA MET A 1 41.37 -19.86 10.68
C MET A 1 41.46 -18.34 10.69
N LEU A 2 42.40 -17.72 11.42
CA LEU A 2 42.46 -16.25 11.57
C LEU A 2 43.08 -15.58 10.34
N CYS A 3 42.45 -14.53 9.83
CA CYS A 3 43.07 -13.61 8.86
C CYS A 3 43.25 -12.23 9.52
N ARG A 4 44.38 -11.56 9.26
CA ARG A 4 44.73 -10.27 9.86
C ARG A 4 44.71 -9.16 8.80
N CYS A 5 44.27 -7.97 9.19
CA CYS A 5 44.58 -6.76 8.45
C CYS A 5 46.09 -6.47 8.50
N ALA A 6 46.62 -5.84 7.44
CA ALA A 6 47.97 -5.30 7.40
C ALA A 6 47.94 -3.88 6.84
N CYS A 7 48.39 -2.91 7.64
CA CYS A 7 48.69 -1.57 7.16
C CYS A 7 50.15 -1.54 6.67
N VAL A 8 50.42 -0.74 5.64
CA VAL A 8 51.78 -0.37 5.22
C VAL A 8 51.84 1.15 5.12
N ALA A 9 52.88 1.75 5.69
CA ALA A 9 53.14 3.19 5.64
C ALA A 9 54.33 3.49 4.70
N GLY A 10 54.45 4.74 4.25
CA GLY A 10 55.59 5.25 3.49
C GLY A 10 55.75 6.75 3.74
N ASP A 11 56.96 7.17 4.08
CA ASP A 11 57.30 8.50 4.62
C ASP A 11 58.02 9.43 3.63
N LEU A 12 58.30 10.66 4.11
CA LEU A 12 59.19 11.71 3.56
C LEU A 12 58.57 12.56 2.42
N VAL A 13 58.85 13.87 2.26
CA VAL A 13 59.96 14.77 2.65
C VAL A 13 59.30 16.11 3.14
N ARG A 14 59.57 16.71 4.33
CA ARG A 14 60.65 17.67 4.71
C ARG A 14 60.78 18.91 3.80
N ASP A 15 61.17 20.15 4.17
CA ASP A 15 61.36 21.00 5.39
C ASP A 15 61.32 22.50 4.86
N ASP A 16 61.30 23.65 5.56
CA ASP A 16 61.28 24.15 6.97
C ASP A 16 60.73 25.62 7.00
N CYS A 17 60.51 26.20 8.20
CA CYS A 17 60.57 27.65 8.55
C CYS A 17 59.52 28.66 7.98
N VAL A 18 59.24 29.84 8.60
CA VAL A 18 59.82 30.51 9.81
C VAL A 18 58.77 31.29 10.65
N THR A 19 59.18 31.72 11.85
CA THR A 19 58.44 32.31 12.98
C THR A 19 57.65 33.63 12.79
N GLY A 20 56.65 33.84 13.66
CA GLY A 20 56.18 35.16 14.10
C GLY A 20 55.66 35.16 15.56
N PHE A 21 56.38 35.82 16.49
CA PHE A 21 56.09 35.87 17.93
C PHE A 21 55.93 37.33 18.42
N ILE A 22 54.88 37.64 19.20
CA ILE A 22 54.84 38.81 20.11
C ILE A 22 54.25 38.37 21.46
N ARG A 23 54.75 38.94 22.57
CA ARG A 23 54.42 38.57 23.96
C ARG A 23 53.24 39.35 24.54
N LEU A 24 52.55 38.73 25.50
CA LEU A 24 51.73 39.43 26.50
C LEU A 24 52.60 39.85 27.71
N HIS A 25 52.36 41.05 28.23
CA HIS A 25 52.72 41.46 29.60
C HIS A 25 51.70 42.49 30.11
N GLU A 26 51.23 42.31 31.34
CA GLU A 26 50.29 43.23 31.99
C GLU A 26 51.03 44.39 32.66
N HIS A 27 50.38 45.55 32.78
CA HIS A 27 50.57 46.44 33.93
C HIS A 27 49.31 47.27 34.19
N ARG A 28 48.97 47.49 35.47
CA ARG A 28 47.78 48.24 35.91
C ARG A 28 48.09 49.73 36.16
N THR A 29 47.17 50.60 35.77
CA THR A 29 46.78 51.85 36.47
C THR A 29 45.32 52.19 36.14
N ALA A 30 44.69 53.13 36.83
CA ALA A 30 43.22 53.32 36.84
C ALA A 30 42.75 54.73 36.42
N GLY A 31 41.54 54.79 35.87
CA GLY A 31 40.79 56.02 35.52
C GLY A 31 39.39 55.66 34.96
N PRO A 32 38.29 56.35 35.33
CA PRO A 32 36.92 55.84 35.08
C PRO A 32 36.15 56.54 33.94
N LEU A 33 34.92 56.02 33.70
CA LEU A 33 33.79 56.53 32.89
C LEU A 33 33.60 55.88 31.50
N LEU A 34 32.35 55.97 31.00
CA LEU A 34 31.85 55.51 29.69
C LEU A 34 31.68 53.99 29.43
N GLY A 35 31.41 53.19 30.46
CA GLY A 35 30.93 51.81 30.29
C GLY A 35 29.40 51.68 30.31
N GLN A 36 28.70 51.75 29.16
CA GLN A 36 27.32 51.24 29.07
C GLN A 36 26.70 50.98 27.66
N LEU A 37 27.27 51.42 26.54
CA LEU A 37 26.56 51.45 25.24
C LEU A 37 26.87 50.34 24.22
N GLU A 38 27.96 49.59 24.34
CA GLU A 38 28.35 48.58 23.32
C GLU A 38 27.91 47.14 23.64
N PHE A 39 27.24 46.90 24.77
CA PHE A 39 26.99 45.54 25.28
C PHE A 39 25.74 44.83 24.73
N TRP A 40 25.06 45.40 23.72
CA TRP A 40 23.79 44.88 23.19
C TRP A 40 23.92 44.14 21.85
N GLU A 41 24.80 44.53 20.93
CA GLU A 41 24.90 43.87 19.63
C GLU A 41 25.48 42.44 19.71
N GLN A 42 26.54 42.23 20.52
CA GLN A 42 27.17 40.91 20.63
C GLN A 42 26.25 39.82 21.23
N ARG A 43 25.21 40.19 21.97
CA ARG A 43 24.27 39.23 22.59
C ARG A 43 23.24 38.68 21.61
N GLY A 44 22.86 39.45 20.58
CA GLY A 44 21.95 38.96 19.54
C GLY A 44 22.61 37.85 18.70
N THR A 45 23.82 38.10 18.22
CA THR A 45 24.56 37.18 17.34
C THR A 45 24.88 35.86 18.02
N LEU A 46 25.29 35.88 19.30
CA LEU A 46 25.67 34.65 20.02
C LEU A 46 24.47 33.72 20.27
N LEU A 47 23.28 34.28 20.58
CA LEU A 47 22.04 33.50 20.72
C LEU A 47 21.57 32.91 19.39
N LEU A 48 21.78 33.61 18.27
CA LEU A 48 21.46 33.11 16.93
C LEU A 48 22.36 31.93 16.53
N VAL A 49 23.67 32.02 16.77
CA VAL A 49 24.62 30.94 16.45
C VAL A 49 24.35 29.68 17.28
N CYS A 50 24.08 29.82 18.58
CA CYS A 50 23.76 28.66 19.44
C CYS A 50 22.43 27.98 19.06
N SER A 51 21.42 28.73 18.60
CA SER A 51 20.14 28.15 18.17
C SER A 51 20.23 27.45 16.81
N VAL A 52 21.05 27.94 15.87
CA VAL A 52 21.36 27.23 14.62
C VAL A 52 22.11 25.92 14.87
N PHE A 53 23.09 25.91 15.79
CA PHE A 53 23.79 24.67 16.17
C PHE A 53 22.88 23.65 16.87
N ALA A 54 21.96 24.11 17.72
CA ALA A 54 20.97 23.23 18.36
C ALA A 54 20.02 22.59 17.33
N ALA A 55 19.54 23.36 16.35
CA ALA A 55 18.71 22.84 15.26
C ALA A 55 19.47 21.80 14.40
N ALA A 56 20.74 22.06 14.06
CA ALA A 56 21.57 21.12 13.32
C ALA A 56 21.78 19.78 14.05
N LEU A 57 21.99 19.81 15.37
CA LEU A 57 22.15 18.60 16.19
C LEU A 57 20.86 17.76 16.29
N VAL A 58 19.68 18.40 16.34
CA VAL A 58 18.40 17.68 16.34
C VAL A 58 18.15 16.96 15.00
N CYS A 59 18.53 17.56 13.87
CA CYS A 59 18.34 16.95 12.55
C CYS A 59 19.18 15.68 12.32
N ILE A 60 20.38 15.58 12.91
CA ILE A 60 21.27 14.43 12.73
C ILE A 60 20.71 13.16 13.38
N ALA A 61 20.03 13.29 14.53
CA ALA A 61 19.45 12.15 15.24
C ALA A 61 18.32 11.44 14.45
N ALA A 62 17.62 12.16 13.57
CA ALA A 62 16.54 11.63 12.75
C ALA A 62 17.01 10.76 11.56
N ALA A 63 18.31 10.79 11.22
CA ALA A 63 18.85 10.08 10.06
C ALA A 63 19.28 8.63 10.34
N ALA A 64 19.17 8.16 11.59
CA ALA A 64 19.73 6.88 12.06
C ALA A 64 18.71 5.73 12.19
N GLN A 65 17.46 5.92 11.76
CA GLN A 65 16.38 4.94 11.90
C GLN A 65 15.74 4.62 10.53
N THR A 66 15.27 3.38 10.35
CA THR A 66 14.44 3.05 9.18
C THR A 66 13.09 3.76 9.24
N PRO A 67 12.31 3.84 8.14
CA PRO A 67 10.94 4.34 8.17
C PRO A 67 10.00 3.59 9.15
N SER A 68 10.41 2.43 9.69
CA SER A 68 9.68 1.71 10.75
C SER A 68 10.06 2.13 12.19
N GLY A 69 11.06 2.99 12.37
CA GLY A 69 11.64 3.35 13.67
C GLY A 69 12.65 2.35 14.24
N TRP A 70 12.60 1.09 13.80
CA TRP A 70 13.54 0.03 14.19
C TRP A 70 14.84 0.10 13.38
N LEU A 71 15.90 -0.53 13.89
CA LEU A 71 17.06 -0.88 13.08
C LEU A 71 16.73 -2.04 12.13
N ILE A 72 17.51 -2.20 11.07
CA ILE A 72 17.46 -3.39 10.22
C ILE A 72 18.00 -4.56 11.06
N HIS A 73 17.26 -5.68 11.10
CA HIS A 73 17.65 -6.90 11.81
C HIS A 73 17.74 -6.76 13.34
N ASP A 74 16.96 -5.81 13.87
CA ASP A 74 16.86 -5.51 15.30
C ASP A 74 16.26 -6.68 16.10
N LEU A 75 17.00 -7.18 17.09
CA LEU A 75 16.57 -8.28 17.96
C LEU A 75 15.67 -7.83 19.13
N GLU A 76 15.57 -6.52 19.41
CA GLU A 76 14.62 -5.98 20.39
C GLU A 76 13.22 -5.77 19.78
N ARG A 77 13.11 -5.83 18.45
CA ARG A 77 11.85 -5.77 17.70
C ARG A 77 10.96 -6.96 18.09
N PRO A 78 9.64 -6.76 18.34
CA PRO A 78 8.76 -7.85 18.74
C PRO A 78 8.71 -8.98 17.71
N GLN A 79 8.86 -10.22 18.18
CA GLN A 79 8.68 -11.41 17.35
C GLN A 79 7.21 -11.58 16.95
N PRO A 80 6.91 -11.86 15.66
CA PRO A 80 5.59 -12.23 15.18
C PRO A 80 5.00 -13.42 15.96
N PRO A 81 3.70 -13.42 16.27
CA PRO A 81 3.05 -14.53 16.93
C PRO A 81 3.06 -15.77 16.04
N VAL A 82 3.31 -16.95 16.63
CA VAL A 82 3.17 -18.23 15.92
C VAL A 82 1.70 -18.54 15.72
N VAL A 83 1.29 -18.84 14.50
CA VAL A 83 -0.07 -19.22 14.13
C VAL A 83 -0.03 -20.54 13.38
N GLN A 84 -0.69 -21.57 13.94
CA GLN A 84 -0.86 -22.83 13.24
C GLN A 84 -1.79 -22.62 12.02
N PRO A 85 -1.33 -22.81 10.77
CA PRO A 85 -2.20 -22.72 9.61
C PRO A 85 -3.26 -23.82 9.61
N GLY A 86 -4.37 -23.56 8.90
CA GLY A 86 -5.41 -24.56 8.64
C GLY A 86 -4.92 -25.66 7.69
N LYS A 87 -5.75 -26.69 7.48
CA LYS A 87 -5.42 -27.78 6.54
C LYS A 87 -5.26 -27.23 5.11
N LEU A 88 -4.04 -27.30 4.58
CA LEU A 88 -3.73 -26.91 3.21
C LEU A 88 -4.27 -27.93 2.19
N SER A 89 -4.49 -27.46 0.96
CA SER A 89 -4.89 -28.27 -0.19
C SER A 89 -3.79 -28.21 -1.26
N LEU A 90 -2.65 -28.84 -0.96
CA LEU A 90 -1.48 -28.87 -1.84
C LEU A 90 -1.44 -30.16 -2.70
N PRO A 91 -0.99 -30.11 -3.97
CA PRO A 91 -0.55 -28.90 -4.66
C PRO A 91 -1.71 -27.97 -5.04
N THR A 92 -1.51 -26.65 -4.89
CA THR A 92 -2.56 -25.65 -5.13
C THR A 92 -2.91 -25.56 -6.63
N PRO A 93 -4.18 -25.77 -7.05
CA PRO A 93 -4.55 -25.73 -8.46
C PRO A 93 -4.33 -24.34 -9.08
N LYS A 94 -3.50 -24.26 -10.13
CA LYS A 94 -3.25 -23.01 -10.85
C LYS A 94 -4.52 -22.51 -11.59
N PRO A 95 -4.74 -21.19 -11.68
CA PRO A 95 -5.73 -20.61 -12.59
C PRO A 95 -5.46 -20.93 -14.07
N SER A 96 -6.51 -20.82 -14.90
CA SER A 96 -6.46 -21.14 -16.33
C SER A 96 -5.56 -20.19 -17.13
N ASP A 97 -5.49 -18.92 -16.70
CA ASP A 97 -4.63 -17.87 -17.26
C ASP A 97 -3.22 -17.83 -16.65
N ALA A 98 -2.92 -18.66 -15.63
CA ALA A 98 -1.61 -18.70 -15.01
C ALA A 98 -0.57 -19.39 -15.90
N ARG A 99 0.55 -18.69 -16.15
CA ARG A 99 1.75 -19.27 -16.75
C ARG A 99 2.43 -20.17 -15.71
N VAL A 100 2.75 -21.41 -16.10
CA VAL A 100 3.63 -22.28 -15.32
C VAL A 100 5.06 -21.75 -15.43
N LEU A 101 5.74 -21.62 -14.30
CA LEU A 101 7.18 -21.43 -14.23
C LEU A 101 7.88 -22.74 -13.86
N PHE A 102 7.26 -23.60 -13.03
CA PHE A 102 7.78 -24.94 -12.73
C PHE A 102 6.67 -25.88 -12.25
N ASP A 103 6.57 -27.07 -12.86
CA ASP A 103 5.58 -28.11 -12.55
C ASP A 103 6.19 -29.50 -12.25
N GLY A 104 7.52 -29.58 -12.10
CA GLY A 104 8.27 -30.83 -11.92
C GLY A 104 8.94 -31.36 -13.18
N SER A 105 8.58 -30.87 -14.38
CA SER A 105 9.08 -31.44 -15.65
C SER A 105 10.49 -31.00 -16.05
N ASP A 106 10.74 -29.69 -16.17
CA ASP A 106 12.03 -29.13 -16.58
C ASP A 106 12.30 -27.73 -15.97
N LEU A 107 13.48 -27.18 -16.27
CA LEU A 107 13.88 -25.81 -15.90
C LEU A 107 13.88 -24.85 -17.11
N SER A 108 13.06 -25.11 -18.15
CA SER A 108 13.02 -24.32 -19.40
C SER A 108 12.63 -22.86 -19.20
N GLN A 109 11.86 -22.57 -18.14
CA GLN A 109 11.46 -21.21 -17.78
C GLN A 109 12.54 -20.46 -16.96
N TRP A 110 13.72 -21.07 -16.75
CA TRP A 110 14.76 -20.58 -15.85
C TRP A 110 16.16 -20.55 -16.48
N ARG A 111 17.08 -19.80 -15.86
CA ARG A 111 18.51 -19.69 -16.19
C ARG A 111 19.32 -19.42 -14.93
N SER A 112 20.62 -19.72 -14.94
CA SER A 112 21.51 -19.33 -13.84
C SER A 112 21.79 -17.82 -13.88
N PHE A 113 22.11 -17.21 -12.73
CA PHE A 113 22.46 -15.79 -12.61
C PHE A 113 23.64 -15.38 -13.49
N ASP A 114 24.59 -16.27 -13.75
CA ASP A 114 25.73 -16.03 -14.66
C ASP A 114 25.36 -16.08 -16.15
N GLY A 115 24.08 -16.29 -16.49
CA GLY A 115 23.57 -16.41 -17.85
C GLY A 115 23.68 -17.82 -18.43
N GLY A 116 24.28 -18.77 -17.72
CA GLY A 116 24.37 -20.17 -18.12
C GLY A 116 23.07 -20.97 -17.90
N SER A 117 23.12 -22.24 -18.27
CA SER A 117 22.07 -23.21 -17.96
C SER A 117 21.80 -23.30 -16.45
N PRO A 118 20.55 -23.57 -16.02
CA PRO A 118 20.25 -23.89 -14.63
C PRO A 118 21.16 -24.98 -14.06
N LYS A 119 21.65 -24.74 -12.84
CA LYS A 119 22.55 -25.64 -12.08
C LYS A 119 21.83 -26.35 -10.91
N TRP A 120 20.60 -25.93 -10.61
CA TRP A 120 19.72 -26.58 -9.64
C TRP A 120 19.25 -27.92 -10.20
N VAL A 121 18.94 -28.89 -9.32
CA VAL A 121 18.57 -30.25 -9.73
C VAL A 121 17.06 -30.48 -9.59
N ILE A 122 16.47 -31.24 -10.51
CA ILE A 122 15.11 -31.78 -10.36
C ILE A 122 15.18 -33.16 -9.69
N ARG A 123 14.27 -33.43 -8.77
CA ARG A 123 13.98 -34.76 -8.22
C ARG A 123 12.47 -34.90 -8.03
N ASP A 124 11.91 -36.05 -8.43
CA ASP A 124 10.49 -36.34 -8.34
C ASP A 124 9.59 -35.25 -8.95
N ASP A 125 8.90 -34.43 -8.14
CA ASP A 125 8.04 -33.31 -8.55
C ASP A 125 8.62 -31.92 -8.23
N TYR A 126 9.86 -31.83 -7.72
CA TYR A 126 10.47 -30.60 -7.22
C TYR A 126 11.84 -30.29 -7.82
N MET A 127 12.21 -29.02 -7.80
CA MET A 127 13.59 -28.57 -7.97
C MET A 127 14.22 -28.25 -6.61
N GLU A 128 15.52 -28.50 -6.47
CA GLU A 128 16.27 -28.30 -5.23
C GLU A 128 17.46 -27.37 -5.48
N SER A 129 17.63 -26.39 -4.59
CA SER A 129 18.80 -25.52 -4.58
C SER A 129 20.07 -26.34 -4.33
N VAL A 130 21.08 -26.12 -5.15
CA VAL A 130 22.40 -26.75 -5.00
C VAL A 130 23.35 -25.70 -4.43
N PRO A 131 24.09 -25.96 -3.34
CA PRO A 131 25.08 -25.02 -2.82
C PRO A 131 26.12 -24.60 -3.87
N ASP A 132 26.54 -23.33 -3.82
CA ASP A 132 27.48 -22.69 -4.76
C ASP A 132 27.01 -22.67 -6.23
N SER A 133 25.70 -22.85 -6.48
CA SER A 133 25.11 -22.78 -7.81
C SER A 133 24.62 -21.37 -8.19
N GLY A 134 24.33 -20.54 -7.18
CA GLY A 134 23.86 -19.17 -7.33
C GLY A 134 22.35 -19.05 -7.58
N LYS A 135 21.85 -17.81 -7.67
CA LYS A 135 20.42 -17.54 -7.88
C LYS A 135 19.92 -18.18 -9.19
N LEU A 136 18.72 -18.75 -9.15
CA LEU A 136 17.99 -19.26 -10.31
C LEU A 136 16.96 -18.21 -10.76
N LEU A 137 17.08 -17.70 -11.98
CA LEU A 137 16.31 -16.58 -12.52
C LEU A 137 15.28 -17.06 -13.54
N THR A 138 14.12 -16.42 -13.63
CA THR A 138 13.23 -16.66 -14.77
C THR A 138 13.87 -16.19 -16.08
N ALA A 139 13.59 -16.92 -17.16
CA ALA A 139 14.06 -16.60 -18.50
C ALA A 139 13.46 -15.27 -19.00
N GLU A 140 12.20 -15.00 -18.66
CA GLU A 140 11.50 -13.75 -18.94
C GLU A 140 11.36 -12.86 -17.70
N GLY A 141 11.13 -11.56 -17.93
CA GLY A 141 10.85 -10.58 -16.89
C GLY A 141 9.36 -10.32 -16.67
N PHE A 142 9.00 -9.95 -15.45
CA PHE A 142 7.64 -9.65 -14.99
C PHE A 142 7.57 -8.29 -14.32
N GLY A 143 6.37 -7.72 -14.27
CA GLY A 143 6.06 -6.46 -13.56
C GLY A 143 5.03 -6.73 -12.46
N ASP A 144 3.83 -6.18 -12.60
CA ASP A 144 2.71 -6.45 -11.69
C ASP A 144 2.20 -7.88 -11.82
N ILE A 145 2.18 -8.65 -10.72
CA ILE A 145 1.87 -10.09 -10.74
C ILE A 145 1.09 -10.57 -9.51
N GLN A 146 0.33 -11.65 -9.71
CA GLN A 146 0.13 -12.67 -8.68
C GLN A 146 1.13 -13.81 -8.94
N LEU A 147 1.87 -14.21 -7.93
CA LEU A 147 2.79 -15.36 -7.96
C LEU A 147 2.34 -16.38 -6.92
N HIS A 148 2.38 -17.66 -7.29
CA HIS A 148 2.28 -18.78 -6.36
C HIS A 148 3.54 -19.64 -6.44
N LEU A 149 3.99 -20.15 -5.30
CA LEU A 149 5.02 -21.18 -5.23
C LEU A 149 4.83 -22.04 -3.97
N GLU A 150 5.13 -23.33 -4.11
CA GLU A 150 5.30 -24.23 -2.96
C GLU A 150 6.79 -24.42 -2.68
N TRP A 151 7.18 -24.33 -1.41
CA TRP A 151 8.55 -24.48 -0.95
C TRP A 151 8.62 -25.41 0.27
N ALA A 152 9.74 -26.09 0.44
CA ALA A 152 10.01 -26.92 1.62
C ALA A 152 11.46 -26.78 2.05
N SER A 153 11.66 -26.45 3.33
CA SER A 153 12.98 -26.48 3.97
C SER A 153 13.56 -27.91 4.00
N PRO A 154 14.87 -28.07 4.27
CA PRO A 154 15.47 -29.40 4.42
C PRO A 154 14.81 -30.20 5.55
N ALA A 155 14.40 -31.45 5.27
CA ALA A 155 13.77 -32.34 6.26
C ALA A 155 14.70 -32.76 7.41
N HIS A 156 16.02 -32.54 7.24
CA HIS A 156 17.03 -32.65 8.28
C HIS A 156 17.71 -31.28 8.42
N PRO A 157 17.09 -30.33 9.16
CA PRO A 157 17.57 -28.96 9.23
C PRO A 157 18.87 -28.86 10.04
N SER A 158 19.80 -28.05 9.54
CA SER A 158 21.08 -27.74 10.16
C SER A 158 21.26 -26.22 10.25
N GLY A 159 22.19 -25.76 11.09
CA GLY A 159 22.38 -24.33 11.35
C GLY A 159 21.32 -23.73 12.30
N ALA A 160 21.42 -22.41 12.50
CA ALA A 160 20.53 -21.61 13.34
C ALA A 160 20.42 -20.19 12.76
N GLY A 161 19.37 -19.45 13.12
CA GLY A 161 19.14 -18.12 12.57
C GLY A 161 19.05 -18.15 11.04
N GLN A 162 19.83 -17.28 10.38
CA GLN A 162 19.87 -17.16 8.92
C GLN A 162 20.60 -18.30 8.19
N ASP A 163 21.30 -19.19 8.90
CA ASP A 163 22.00 -20.32 8.24
C ASP A 163 21.08 -21.53 8.04
N ARG A 164 19.84 -21.48 8.52
CA ARG A 164 18.94 -22.63 8.67
C ARG A 164 17.82 -22.69 7.62
N GLY A 165 18.07 -23.41 6.54
CA GLY A 165 17.08 -23.60 5.46
C GLY A 165 16.78 -22.32 4.67
N ASN A 166 17.78 -21.45 4.52
CA ASN A 166 17.64 -20.12 3.93
C ASN A 166 17.59 -20.14 2.39
N SER A 167 16.71 -19.32 1.83
CA SER A 167 16.54 -18.97 0.43
C SER A 167 15.63 -17.74 0.39
N GLY A 168 15.28 -17.24 -0.78
CA GLY A 168 14.40 -16.08 -0.92
C GLY A 168 13.82 -16.01 -2.31
N VAL A 169 12.60 -15.47 -2.42
CA VAL A 169 11.99 -15.15 -3.71
C VAL A 169 12.08 -13.64 -3.94
N PHE A 170 12.93 -13.27 -4.89
CA PHE A 170 13.17 -11.89 -5.31
C PHE A 170 12.23 -11.52 -6.44
N LEU A 171 11.31 -10.60 -6.18
CA LEU A 171 10.47 -10.01 -7.22
C LEU A 171 11.27 -8.95 -7.97
N MET A 172 11.23 -8.99 -9.31
CA MET A 172 12.03 -8.16 -10.21
C MET A 172 13.56 -8.24 -9.97
N GLY A 173 14.04 -9.20 -9.18
CA GLY A 173 15.44 -9.31 -8.74
C GLY A 173 15.77 -8.51 -7.46
N GLU A 174 14.91 -7.57 -7.06
CA GLU A 174 15.19 -6.50 -6.09
C GLU A 174 14.45 -6.62 -4.75
N TYR A 175 13.28 -7.28 -4.73
CA TYR A 175 12.39 -7.29 -3.56
C TYR A 175 12.20 -8.71 -3.01
N GLU A 176 12.91 -9.03 -1.93
CA GLU A 176 12.95 -10.35 -1.30
C GLU A 176 11.79 -10.59 -0.33
N ILE A 177 10.99 -11.62 -0.61
CA ILE A 177 10.17 -12.30 0.41
C ILE A 177 11.01 -13.47 0.92
N GLN A 178 11.28 -13.47 2.21
CA GLN A 178 12.24 -14.36 2.83
C GLN A 178 11.73 -15.80 2.96
N ILE A 179 12.58 -16.80 2.70
CA ILE A 179 12.29 -18.23 2.83
C ILE A 179 13.29 -18.84 3.81
N LEU A 180 12.82 -19.23 5.00
CA LEU A 180 13.70 -19.71 6.07
C LEU A 180 12.99 -20.78 6.89
N ASP A 181 13.73 -21.77 7.44
CA ASP A 181 13.16 -22.65 8.45
C ASP A 181 13.00 -21.91 9.79
N SER A 182 11.86 -21.23 9.91
CA SER A 182 11.45 -20.49 11.11
C SER A 182 10.53 -21.33 12.02
N TYR A 183 10.41 -22.64 11.78
CA TYR A 183 9.64 -23.54 12.65
C TYR A 183 10.42 -23.81 13.95
N GLN A 184 9.93 -23.28 15.07
CA GLN A 184 10.58 -23.37 16.39
C GLN A 184 12.05 -22.88 16.38
N SER A 185 12.39 -21.99 15.43
CA SER A 185 13.73 -21.47 15.18
C SER A 185 13.66 -19.95 15.15
N ALA A 186 14.47 -19.29 15.98
CA ALA A 186 14.47 -17.84 16.13
C ALA A 186 15.55 -17.18 15.26
N THR A 187 15.21 -16.03 14.69
CA THR A 187 16.12 -15.09 14.03
C THR A 187 15.60 -13.67 14.24
N TYR A 188 16.22 -12.65 13.64
CA TYR A 188 15.70 -11.28 13.70
C TYR A 188 14.33 -11.16 13.00
N PRO A 189 13.36 -10.41 13.55
CA PRO A 189 11.97 -10.47 13.09
C PRO A 189 11.75 -10.20 11.60
N ASP A 190 12.51 -9.27 11.01
CA ASP A 190 12.40 -8.81 9.63
C ASP A 190 13.21 -9.63 8.61
N GLY A 191 13.69 -10.81 9.01
CA GLY A 191 14.26 -11.81 8.10
C GLY A 191 13.95 -13.25 8.51
N GLN A 192 12.82 -13.49 9.17
CA GLN A 192 12.23 -14.83 9.23
C GLN A 192 11.36 -15.09 7.98
N ALA A 193 10.85 -16.31 7.83
CA ALA A 193 9.97 -16.67 6.71
C ALA A 193 8.81 -15.66 6.50
N ALA A 194 8.57 -15.29 5.24
CA ALA A 194 7.58 -14.31 4.80
C ALA A 194 7.75 -12.87 5.35
N ALA A 195 8.91 -12.54 5.91
CA ALA A 195 9.34 -11.14 6.02
C ALA A 195 9.58 -10.54 4.63
N ILE A 196 9.34 -9.24 4.48
CA ILE A 196 9.95 -8.43 3.41
C ILE A 196 11.31 -8.03 3.96
N TYR A 197 12.37 -8.62 3.41
CA TYR A 197 13.66 -8.74 4.09
C TYR A 197 14.27 -7.38 4.47
N GLY A 198 14.59 -7.23 5.75
CA GLY A 198 15.16 -6.00 6.33
C GLY A 198 14.17 -4.82 6.51
N GLN A 199 12.90 -4.97 6.09
CA GLN A 199 11.89 -3.91 6.17
C GLN A 199 10.74 -4.30 7.13
N TYR A 200 10.04 -5.40 6.82
CA TYR A 200 8.80 -5.80 7.49
C TYR A 200 8.81 -7.27 7.94
N PRO A 201 8.76 -7.56 9.26
CA PRO A 201 8.40 -8.87 9.78
C PRO A 201 7.02 -9.31 9.25
N PRO A 202 6.75 -10.62 9.15
CA PRO A 202 5.41 -11.11 8.89
C PRO A 202 4.46 -10.75 10.04
N LEU A 203 3.16 -10.64 9.77
CA LEU A 203 2.12 -10.44 10.79
C LEU A 203 1.96 -11.65 11.73
N ALA A 204 2.37 -12.84 11.29
CA ALA A 204 2.43 -14.07 12.06
C ALA A 204 3.48 -15.02 11.45
N ASN A 205 4.11 -15.86 12.27
CA ASN A 205 4.90 -16.98 11.79
C ASN A 205 3.95 -18.18 11.57
N ALA A 206 3.72 -18.53 10.30
CA ALA A 206 2.81 -19.60 9.88
C ALA A 206 3.54 -20.88 9.43
N CYS A 207 4.81 -21.07 9.83
CA CYS A 207 5.62 -22.19 9.37
C CYS A 207 5.05 -23.57 9.76
N LEU A 208 5.12 -24.51 8.81
CA LEU A 208 5.00 -25.95 9.06
C LEU A 208 6.35 -26.57 9.43
N PRO A 209 6.39 -27.80 10.00
CA PRO A 209 7.61 -28.52 10.33
C PRO A 209 8.62 -28.66 9.17
N PRO A 210 9.92 -28.81 9.48
CA PRO A 210 10.96 -28.93 8.46
C PRO A 210 10.73 -30.12 7.53
N GLY A 211 10.83 -29.90 6.22
CA GLY A 211 10.58 -30.91 5.21
C GLY A 211 9.14 -30.99 4.69
N GLU A 212 8.15 -30.41 5.39
CA GLU A 212 6.79 -30.27 4.89
C GLU A 212 6.68 -29.18 3.81
N TRP A 213 5.69 -29.33 2.92
CA TRP A 213 5.41 -28.36 1.86
C TRP A 213 4.62 -27.18 2.40
N GLN A 214 5.18 -25.99 2.20
CA GLN A 214 4.60 -24.69 2.54
C GLN A 214 4.20 -23.97 1.25
N SER A 215 3.21 -23.09 1.30
CA SER A 215 2.77 -22.29 0.15
C SER A 215 2.88 -20.79 0.40
N PHE A 216 3.37 -20.06 -0.59
CA PHE A 216 3.27 -18.61 -0.68
C PHE A 216 2.35 -18.21 -1.84
N ASP A 217 1.32 -17.42 -1.56
CA ASP A 217 0.58 -16.64 -2.55
C ASP A 217 0.96 -15.17 -2.38
N ILE A 218 1.60 -14.59 -3.40
CA ILE A 218 2.19 -13.26 -3.36
C ILE A 218 1.47 -12.36 -4.38
N LEU A 219 1.02 -11.19 -3.93
CA LEU A 219 0.51 -10.12 -4.78
C LEU A 219 1.55 -9.01 -4.84
N PHE A 220 1.94 -8.58 -6.04
CA PHE A 220 2.94 -7.54 -6.24
C PHE A 220 2.54 -6.51 -7.29
N ARG A 221 2.87 -5.26 -6.99
CA ARG A 221 2.79 -4.09 -7.86
C ARG A 221 4.17 -3.46 -7.89
N ARG A 222 4.75 -3.34 -9.09
CA ARG A 222 6.07 -2.73 -9.28
C ARG A 222 6.05 -1.23 -8.95
N PRO A 223 7.18 -0.60 -8.63
CA PRO A 223 7.23 0.85 -8.50
C PRO A 223 7.03 1.49 -9.89
N ARG A 224 6.45 2.68 -9.91
CA ARG A 224 6.29 3.50 -11.13
C ARG A 224 7.11 4.77 -10.98
N PHE A 225 7.81 5.12 -12.05
CA PHE A 225 8.64 6.32 -12.14
C PHE A 225 8.04 7.33 -13.12
N ASP A 226 8.29 8.61 -12.92
CA ASP A 226 7.95 9.65 -13.88
C ASP A 226 9.01 9.79 -14.99
N HIS A 227 8.83 10.78 -15.87
CA HIS A 227 9.78 11.07 -16.95
C HIS A 227 11.12 11.69 -16.49
N GLN A 228 11.28 12.00 -15.21
CA GLN A 228 12.50 12.52 -14.59
C GLN A 228 13.26 11.41 -13.83
N GLY A 229 12.61 10.27 -13.58
CA GLY A 229 13.16 9.15 -12.81
C GLY A 229 12.74 9.15 -11.33
N GLU A 230 11.83 10.04 -10.93
CA GLU A 230 11.33 10.09 -9.55
C GLU A 230 10.22 9.06 -9.35
N VAL A 231 10.21 8.40 -8.18
CA VAL A 231 9.18 7.39 -7.85
C VAL A 231 7.84 8.07 -7.56
N VAL A 232 6.82 7.78 -8.38
CA VAL A 232 5.46 8.32 -8.23
C VAL A 232 4.48 7.35 -7.61
N GLU A 233 4.74 6.04 -7.74
CA GLU A 233 4.10 5.00 -6.94
C GLU A 233 5.18 4.02 -6.45
N PRO A 234 5.38 3.85 -5.13
CA PRO A 234 6.30 2.84 -4.61
C PRO A 234 5.78 1.41 -4.82
N ALA A 235 6.69 0.44 -4.77
CA ALA A 235 6.35 -0.97 -4.90
C ALA A 235 5.44 -1.43 -3.75
N ARG A 236 4.42 -2.23 -4.07
CA ARG A 236 3.41 -2.69 -3.11
C ARG A 236 3.22 -4.20 -3.13
N LEU A 237 3.19 -4.80 -1.94
CA LEU A 237 3.38 -6.24 -1.76
C LEU A 237 2.44 -6.80 -0.68
N SER A 238 1.78 -7.91 -0.97
CA SER A 238 1.02 -8.71 0.01
C SER A 238 1.39 -10.18 -0.09
N VAL A 239 1.39 -10.90 1.03
CA VAL A 239 1.78 -12.32 1.12
C VAL A 239 0.76 -13.06 1.98
N ILE A 240 0.27 -14.18 1.46
CA ILE A 240 -0.36 -15.24 2.22
C ILE A 240 0.66 -16.38 2.34
N HIS A 241 0.91 -16.85 3.56
CA HIS A 241 1.73 -18.03 3.86
C HIS A 241 0.84 -19.09 4.47
N ASN A 242 0.75 -20.26 3.85
CA ASN A 242 -0.08 -21.38 4.35
C ASN A 242 -1.55 -20.98 4.64
N GLY A 243 -2.13 -20.13 3.80
CA GLY A 243 -3.50 -19.59 3.99
C GLY A 243 -3.65 -18.47 5.03
N VAL A 244 -2.57 -18.08 5.72
CA VAL A 244 -2.54 -16.98 6.70
C VAL A 244 -2.02 -15.71 6.02
N TRP A 245 -2.73 -14.58 6.15
CA TRP A 245 -2.22 -13.27 5.72
C TRP A 245 -1.04 -12.85 6.60
N VAL A 246 0.15 -12.76 6.01
CA VAL A 246 1.39 -12.41 6.70
C VAL A 246 2.00 -11.09 6.23
N GLN A 247 1.65 -10.61 5.03
CA GLN A 247 1.83 -9.21 4.63
C GLN A 247 0.57 -8.74 3.92
N VAL A 248 0.13 -7.50 4.20
CA VAL A 248 -1.08 -6.90 3.59
C VAL A 248 -0.74 -5.48 3.15
N ASP A 249 -0.82 -5.24 1.84
CA ASP A 249 -0.65 -3.95 1.17
C ASP A 249 0.55 -3.13 1.71
N ARG A 250 1.70 -3.81 1.85
CA ARG A 250 2.94 -3.18 2.30
C ARG A 250 3.52 -2.33 1.19
N GLU A 251 3.76 -1.07 1.52
CA GLU A 251 4.55 -0.14 0.72
C GLU A 251 6.04 -0.33 1.06
N LEU A 252 6.87 -0.67 0.08
CA LEU A 252 8.30 -0.89 0.27
C LEU A 252 9.06 0.43 0.22
N TRP A 253 10.21 0.50 0.88
CA TRP A 253 11.05 1.71 0.93
C TRP A 253 12.04 1.81 -0.24
N GLY A 254 12.16 0.73 -1.01
CA GLY A 254 13.16 0.50 -2.04
C GLY A 254 13.56 -0.99 -2.06
N PRO A 255 14.61 -1.37 -2.81
CA PRO A 255 15.14 -2.73 -2.84
C PRO A 255 15.52 -3.27 -1.45
N THR A 256 15.36 -4.58 -1.24
CA THR A 256 15.69 -5.26 0.02
C THR A 256 17.19 -5.60 0.09
N SER A 257 17.82 -5.38 1.24
CA SER A 257 19.26 -5.59 1.44
C SER A 257 19.59 -5.82 2.93
N TRP A 258 20.73 -6.47 3.18
CA TRP A 258 21.12 -7.02 4.50
C TRP A 258 21.57 -5.96 5.53
N LEU A 259 22.19 -4.86 5.11
CA LEU A 259 22.79 -3.88 6.05
C LEU A 259 22.32 -2.43 5.85
N MET A 260 21.51 -2.17 4.82
CA MET A 260 21.01 -0.84 4.48
C MET A 260 19.78 -0.95 3.59
N ASN A 261 18.92 0.07 3.60
CA ASN A 261 17.92 0.23 2.54
C ASN A 261 18.54 1.02 1.39
N PHE A 262 18.28 0.59 0.16
CA PHE A 262 18.58 1.40 -1.03
C PHE A 262 17.34 2.23 -1.42
N PRO A 263 17.51 3.42 -2.02
CA PRO A 263 16.40 4.14 -2.64
C PRO A 263 15.87 3.37 -3.85
N TYR A 264 14.71 3.77 -4.37
CA TYR A 264 14.27 3.34 -5.68
C TYR A 264 15.14 3.97 -6.78
N GLU A 265 15.63 3.15 -7.70
CA GLU A 265 16.28 3.61 -8.94
C GLU A 265 15.43 3.19 -10.17
N PRO A 266 15.29 4.04 -11.20
CA PRO A 266 14.54 3.70 -12.41
C PRO A 266 15.08 2.45 -13.12
N HIS A 267 14.21 1.45 -13.27
CA HIS A 267 14.52 0.18 -13.92
C HIS A 267 13.53 -0.16 -15.04
N ALA A 268 13.79 -1.25 -15.77
CA ALA A 268 12.85 -1.71 -16.80
C ALA A 268 11.50 -2.13 -16.19
N GLU A 269 10.40 -1.88 -16.91
CA GLU A 269 9.02 -2.25 -16.55
C GLU A 269 8.83 -3.75 -16.22
N ARG A 270 9.74 -4.59 -16.68
CA ARG A 270 9.73 -6.05 -16.51
C ARG A 270 11.15 -6.55 -16.22
N LEU A 271 11.34 -7.22 -15.09
CA LEU A 271 12.60 -7.84 -14.69
C LEU A 271 12.37 -9.27 -14.17
N PRO A 272 13.37 -10.18 -14.23
CA PRO A 272 13.20 -11.57 -13.80
C PRO A 272 12.74 -11.70 -12.35
N LEU A 273 12.02 -12.78 -12.05
CA LEU A 273 11.96 -13.30 -10.68
C LEU A 273 13.25 -14.09 -10.42
N ALA A 274 13.72 -14.17 -9.18
CA ALA A 274 14.83 -15.04 -8.81
C ALA A 274 14.56 -15.81 -7.52
N LEU A 275 15.00 -17.07 -7.49
CA LEU A 275 15.10 -17.89 -6.28
C LEU A 275 16.56 -17.90 -5.81
N GLN A 276 16.78 -17.78 -4.51
CA GLN A 276 18.11 -17.65 -3.92
C GLN A 276 18.74 -19.01 -3.60
N ASP A 277 19.99 -19.20 -4.01
CA ASP A 277 20.87 -20.19 -3.37
C ASP A 277 21.60 -19.48 -2.20
N HIS A 278 21.44 -20.03 -0.99
CA HIS A 278 22.12 -19.59 0.23
C HIS A 278 22.77 -20.79 0.95
N GLY A 279 23.34 -21.72 0.17
CA GLY A 279 24.04 -22.91 0.66
C GLY A 279 23.14 -23.97 1.29
N ASN A 280 21.82 -23.77 1.23
CA ASN A 280 20.80 -24.65 1.82
C ASN A 280 20.00 -25.35 0.71
N PRO A 281 19.77 -26.68 0.78
CA PRO A 281 18.97 -27.41 -0.20
C PRO A 281 17.46 -27.23 0.04
N VAL A 282 16.99 -25.99 -0.11
CA VAL A 282 15.56 -25.66 -0.14
C VAL A 282 14.96 -26.20 -1.44
N ARG A 283 13.77 -26.83 -1.31
CA ARG A 283 13.05 -27.47 -2.42
C ARG A 283 11.86 -26.62 -2.83
N PHE A 284 11.53 -26.63 -4.11
CA PHE A 284 10.48 -25.81 -4.72
C PHE A 284 9.67 -26.62 -5.73
N ARG A 285 8.34 -26.41 -5.77
CA ARG A 285 7.45 -26.98 -6.79
C ARG A 285 6.25 -26.07 -7.07
N ASN A 286 5.42 -26.46 -8.04
CA ASN A 286 4.14 -25.82 -8.36
C ASN A 286 4.24 -24.28 -8.47
N ILE A 287 5.22 -23.78 -9.21
CA ILE A 287 5.42 -22.33 -9.38
C ILE A 287 4.62 -21.86 -10.59
N TRP A 288 3.72 -20.91 -10.39
CA TRP A 288 2.96 -20.29 -11.47
C TRP A 288 2.71 -18.80 -11.21
N VAL A 289 2.61 -18.03 -12.29
CA VAL A 289 2.50 -16.57 -12.28
C VAL A 289 1.37 -16.10 -13.18
N ARG A 290 0.70 -15.03 -12.75
CA ARG A 290 -0.34 -14.32 -13.51
C ARG A 290 0.04 -12.85 -13.58
N GLU A 291 0.21 -12.32 -14.78
CA GLU A 291 0.38 -10.88 -14.96
C GLU A 291 -0.93 -10.17 -14.62
N LEU A 292 -0.84 -9.12 -13.81
CA LEU A 292 -2.00 -8.32 -13.42
C LEU A 292 -2.17 -7.16 -14.40
N PRO A 293 -3.42 -6.76 -14.70
CA PRO A 293 -3.64 -5.54 -15.46
C PRO A 293 -3.08 -4.34 -14.71
N GLU A 294 -2.45 -3.43 -15.46
CA GLU A 294 -2.01 -2.11 -15.03
C GLU A 294 -3.15 -1.38 -14.31
N GLN A 295 -2.86 -0.64 -13.23
CA GLN A 295 -3.93 0.08 -12.53
C GLN A 295 -4.43 1.24 -13.39
N THR A 296 -5.57 1.06 -14.04
CA THR A 296 -6.21 2.11 -14.84
C THR A 296 -6.78 3.19 -13.92
N THR A 297 -5.94 4.13 -13.51
CA THR A 297 -6.39 5.41 -12.94
C THR A 297 -7.42 6.01 -13.91
N PRO A 298 -8.68 6.21 -13.49
CA PRO A 298 -9.70 6.73 -14.39
C PRO A 298 -9.27 8.11 -14.90
N PRO A 299 -9.43 8.41 -16.21
CA PRO A 299 -8.93 9.65 -16.80
C PRO A 299 -9.41 10.86 -15.98
N SER A 300 -8.45 11.72 -15.64
CA SER A 300 -8.53 12.75 -14.59
C SER A 300 -9.93 13.37 -14.52
N ARG A 301 -10.61 13.14 -13.38
CA ARG A 301 -12.07 13.28 -13.22
C ARG A 301 -12.65 14.36 -14.11
N ASN A 302 -13.30 13.97 -15.20
CA ASN A 302 -14.14 14.84 -16.01
C ASN A 302 -15.31 15.32 -15.14
N LEU A 303 -15.08 16.40 -14.37
CA LEU A 303 -16.02 17.03 -13.46
C LEU A 303 -17.14 17.67 -14.27
N ARG A 304 -18.11 16.83 -14.68
CA ARG A 304 -19.26 17.23 -15.50
C ARG A 304 -19.89 18.49 -14.91
N PRO A 305 -19.86 19.64 -15.62
CA PRO A 305 -20.16 20.93 -15.02
C PRO A 305 -21.56 20.95 -14.41
N HIS A 306 -21.70 21.62 -13.28
CA HIS A 306 -22.99 21.84 -12.65
C HIS A 306 -23.75 22.92 -13.44
N VAL A 307 -24.74 22.52 -14.21
CA VAL A 307 -25.57 23.45 -14.99
C VAL A 307 -26.60 24.09 -14.06
N HIS A 308 -26.59 25.43 -13.96
CA HIS A 308 -27.60 26.13 -13.17
C HIS A 308 -29.00 25.97 -13.82
N VAL A 309 -30.00 25.62 -13.02
CA VAL A 309 -31.41 25.54 -13.41
C VAL A 309 -32.20 26.31 -12.36
N ALA A 310 -33.05 27.23 -12.80
CA ALA A 310 -33.81 28.13 -11.93
C ALA A 310 -34.73 27.36 -10.97
N ALA A 311 -34.92 27.90 -9.75
CA ALA A 311 -35.60 27.19 -8.66
C ALA A 311 -37.05 26.84 -9.03
N GLU A 312 -37.76 27.76 -9.67
CA GLU A 312 -39.12 27.62 -10.19
C GLU A 312 -39.20 26.45 -11.17
N ARG A 313 -38.18 26.27 -12.03
CA ARG A 313 -38.12 25.12 -12.93
C ARG A 313 -37.92 23.82 -12.16
N LEU A 314 -37.05 23.79 -11.15
CA LEU A 314 -36.87 22.60 -10.32
C LEU A 314 -38.15 22.24 -9.55
N GLU A 315 -38.85 23.23 -9.01
CA GLU A 315 -40.14 23.07 -8.33
C GLU A 315 -41.20 22.48 -9.25
N THR A 316 -41.31 22.92 -10.51
CA THR A 316 -42.26 22.29 -11.46
C THR A 316 -42.05 20.79 -11.67
N LEU A 317 -40.86 20.24 -11.37
CA LEU A 317 -40.51 18.82 -11.53
C LEU A 317 -40.75 17.96 -10.26
N VAL A 318 -41.18 18.56 -9.15
CA VAL A 318 -41.53 17.84 -7.91
C VAL A 318 -42.84 17.08 -8.09
N GLY A 319 -42.96 15.87 -7.53
CA GLY A 319 -44.20 15.09 -7.55
C GLY A 319 -44.01 13.58 -7.57
N ASP A 320 -45.13 12.86 -7.58
CA ASP A 320 -45.16 11.40 -7.77
C ASP A 320 -45.32 11.02 -9.24
N TYR A 321 -44.60 9.98 -9.65
CA TYR A 321 -44.59 9.41 -11.00
C TYR A 321 -44.85 7.90 -10.93
N GLY A 322 -45.85 7.41 -11.67
CA GLY A 322 -46.24 6.01 -11.72
C GLY A 322 -46.51 5.43 -13.11
N ILE A 323 -46.91 4.15 -13.14
CA ILE A 323 -47.53 3.50 -14.30
C ILE A 323 -48.94 3.08 -13.90
N GLY A 324 -49.96 3.59 -14.60
CA GLY A 324 -51.36 3.41 -14.23
C GLY A 324 -51.74 4.11 -12.92
N GLU A 325 -52.93 3.82 -12.40
CA GLU A 325 -53.52 4.52 -11.26
C GLU A 325 -53.07 4.00 -9.88
N LYS A 326 -52.30 2.90 -9.82
CA LYS A 326 -52.05 2.16 -8.55
C LYS A 326 -50.59 1.91 -8.18
N GLU A 327 -49.62 2.25 -9.03
CA GLU A 327 -48.19 2.05 -8.75
C GLU A 327 -47.37 3.32 -8.99
N SER A 328 -47.13 4.10 -7.93
CA SER A 328 -46.11 5.17 -7.91
C SER A 328 -44.71 4.55 -7.88
N LEU A 329 -44.03 4.59 -9.01
CA LEU A 329 -42.71 3.97 -9.23
C LEU A 329 -41.54 4.88 -8.87
N PHE A 330 -41.71 6.22 -8.91
CA PHE A 330 -40.68 7.18 -8.53
C PHE A 330 -41.30 8.44 -7.92
N ARG A 331 -40.78 8.88 -6.77
CA ARG A 331 -41.10 10.17 -6.15
C ARG A 331 -39.95 11.15 -6.34
N VAL A 332 -40.25 12.35 -6.79
CA VAL A 332 -39.31 13.47 -6.91
C VAL A 332 -39.64 14.52 -5.85
N THR A 333 -38.68 14.88 -5.00
CA THR A 333 -38.84 15.93 -3.97
C THR A 333 -37.76 16.99 -4.06
N MET A 334 -38.05 18.18 -3.54
CA MET A 334 -37.06 19.21 -3.27
C MET A 334 -36.46 19.01 -1.88
N GLN A 335 -35.12 19.05 -1.75
CA GLN A 335 -34.42 19.12 -0.46
C GLN A 335 -33.18 20.01 -0.60
N ASN A 336 -33.08 21.05 0.23
CA ASN A 336 -31.96 22.00 0.27
C ASN A 336 -31.60 22.58 -1.12
N GLY A 337 -32.62 23.00 -1.88
CA GLY A 337 -32.47 23.55 -3.24
C GLY A 337 -32.04 22.53 -4.30
N ARG A 338 -32.13 21.21 -4.03
CA ARG A 338 -31.77 20.14 -4.97
C ARG A 338 -32.90 19.12 -5.10
N LEU A 339 -33.09 18.63 -6.32
CA LEU A 339 -34.02 17.52 -6.56
C LEU A 339 -33.45 16.19 -6.03
N LYS A 340 -34.34 15.40 -5.44
CA LYS A 340 -34.10 14.04 -4.99
C LYS A 340 -35.05 13.09 -5.69
N PHE A 341 -34.55 11.94 -6.11
CA PHE A 341 -35.28 10.89 -6.83
C PHE A 341 -35.32 9.62 -5.97
N LYS A 342 -36.52 9.16 -5.59
CA LYS A 342 -36.74 8.02 -4.71
C LYS A 342 -37.58 6.95 -5.40
N ALA A 343 -37.03 5.76 -5.58
CA ALA A 343 -37.78 4.56 -5.97
C ALA A 343 -38.35 3.82 -4.73
N PRO A 344 -39.42 3.01 -4.86
CA PRO A 344 -39.91 2.11 -3.82
C PRO A 344 -38.79 1.33 -3.13
N GLY A 345 -38.83 1.30 -1.79
CA GLY A 345 -37.83 0.61 -0.97
C GLY A 345 -36.39 1.17 -1.02
N ARG A 346 -36.14 2.32 -1.65
CA ARG A 346 -34.81 2.94 -1.78
C ARG A 346 -34.69 4.28 -1.05
N LEU A 347 -33.45 4.66 -0.74
CA LEU A 347 -33.10 5.99 -0.23
C LEU A 347 -33.22 7.04 -1.36
N PRO A 348 -33.53 8.32 -1.06
CA PRO A 348 -33.59 9.38 -2.06
C PRO A 348 -32.19 9.68 -2.63
N LEU A 349 -32.05 9.59 -3.95
CA LEU A 349 -30.81 9.85 -4.67
C LEU A 349 -30.78 11.30 -5.18
N GLU A 350 -29.62 11.97 -5.12
CA GLU A 350 -29.51 13.36 -5.59
C GLU A 350 -29.46 13.44 -7.13
N LEU A 351 -30.36 14.25 -7.70
CA LEU A 351 -30.38 14.63 -9.09
C LEU A 351 -29.53 15.88 -9.30
N VAL A 352 -28.50 15.76 -10.14
CA VAL A 352 -27.65 16.87 -10.57
C VAL A 352 -28.06 17.26 -11.99
N PRO A 353 -28.40 18.54 -12.26
CA PRO A 353 -28.77 18.98 -13.61
C PRO A 353 -27.63 18.80 -14.63
N GLU A 354 -27.97 18.19 -15.77
CA GLU A 354 -27.22 18.30 -17.03
C GLU A 354 -27.88 19.36 -17.95
N ASN A 355 -29.20 19.60 -17.81
CA ASN A 355 -29.93 20.77 -18.33
C ASN A 355 -31.31 20.90 -17.62
N ALA A 356 -32.14 21.86 -18.03
CA ALA A 356 -33.45 22.15 -17.43
C ALA A 356 -34.52 21.02 -17.50
N ASN A 357 -34.23 19.92 -18.22
CA ASN A 357 -35.08 18.73 -18.32
C ASN A 357 -34.32 17.41 -18.02
N THR A 358 -32.98 17.43 -18.01
CA THR A 358 -32.14 16.21 -17.92
C THR A 358 -31.24 16.29 -16.70
N PHE A 359 -31.26 15.24 -15.88
CA PHE A 359 -30.53 15.17 -14.62
C PHE A 359 -29.77 13.85 -14.53
N ARG A 360 -28.52 13.89 -14.07
CA ARG A 360 -27.72 12.70 -13.72
C ARG A 360 -27.85 12.39 -12.24
N LEU A 361 -27.87 11.12 -11.86
CA LEU A 361 -27.72 10.73 -10.47
C LEU A 361 -26.29 11.04 -10.00
N ARG A 362 -26.14 11.64 -8.80
CA ARG A 362 -24.84 12.16 -8.32
C ARG A 362 -23.70 11.13 -8.28
N TYR A 363 -24.01 9.85 -8.08
CA TYR A 363 -23.05 8.77 -7.84
C TYR A 363 -23.20 7.55 -8.77
N THR A 364 -24.06 7.60 -9.79
CA THR A 364 -24.24 6.47 -10.72
C THR A 364 -24.36 6.98 -12.17
N ALA A 365 -24.19 6.08 -13.14
CA ALA A 365 -24.43 6.38 -14.55
C ALA A 365 -25.92 6.60 -14.90
N GLY A 366 -26.82 6.56 -13.92
CA GLY A 366 -28.26 6.68 -14.16
C GLY A 366 -28.69 8.12 -14.46
N ARG A 367 -29.61 8.28 -15.41
CA ARG A 367 -30.08 9.59 -15.90
C ARG A 367 -31.60 9.67 -15.88
N VAL A 368 -32.14 10.77 -15.37
CA VAL A 368 -33.58 11.07 -15.34
C VAL A 368 -33.86 12.20 -16.34
N VAL A 369 -34.77 11.94 -17.28
CA VAL A 369 -35.24 12.91 -18.27
C VAL A 369 -36.71 13.21 -18.01
N PHE A 370 -37.03 14.47 -17.74
CA PHE A 370 -38.40 14.96 -17.58
C PHE A 370 -38.93 15.45 -18.94
N ARG A 371 -39.88 14.73 -19.54
CA ARG A 371 -40.59 15.19 -20.74
C ARG A 371 -41.77 16.06 -20.34
N ARG A 372 -41.93 17.18 -21.03
CA ARG A 372 -42.99 18.16 -20.82
C ARG A 372 -44.35 17.63 -21.31
N ASP A 373 -45.38 18.10 -20.65
CA ASP A 373 -46.75 18.25 -21.17
C ASP A 373 -46.89 19.60 -21.89
N ASP A 374 -48.07 19.87 -22.45
CA ASP A 374 -48.40 21.14 -23.11
C ASP A 374 -48.34 22.35 -22.16
N GLN A 375 -48.33 22.13 -20.84
CA GLN A 375 -48.17 23.15 -19.80
C GLN A 375 -46.72 23.28 -19.28
N GLY A 376 -45.78 22.51 -19.84
CA GLY A 376 -44.36 22.52 -19.50
C GLY A 376 -43.98 21.89 -18.15
N GLN A 377 -44.94 21.40 -17.35
CA GLN A 377 -44.69 21.02 -15.96
C GLN A 377 -43.84 19.74 -15.85
N GLY A 378 -44.05 18.77 -16.73
CA GLY A 378 -43.22 17.55 -16.77
C GLY A 378 -44.03 16.30 -16.47
N ALA A 379 -45.06 16.04 -17.26
CA ALA A 379 -45.95 14.89 -17.12
C ALA A 379 -45.28 13.51 -17.25
N GLN A 380 -44.04 13.39 -17.73
CA GLN A 380 -43.35 12.10 -17.81
C GLN A 380 -41.91 12.15 -17.30
N VAL A 381 -41.52 11.11 -16.59
CA VAL A 381 -40.14 10.80 -16.20
C VAL A 381 -39.67 9.57 -16.98
N GLN A 382 -38.51 9.66 -17.61
CA GLN A 382 -37.75 8.53 -18.13
C GLN A 382 -36.49 8.36 -17.30
N PHE A 383 -36.38 7.25 -16.58
CA PHE A 383 -35.16 6.87 -15.88
C PHE A 383 -34.37 5.85 -16.70
N TYR A 384 -33.11 6.16 -16.97
CA TYR A 384 -32.17 5.33 -17.71
C TYR A 384 -31.11 4.79 -16.75
N LEU A 385 -30.88 3.47 -16.73
CA LEU A 385 -29.76 2.85 -16.01
C LEU A 385 -29.40 1.49 -16.63
N GLY A 386 -28.11 1.23 -16.84
CA GLY A 386 -27.61 -0.09 -17.29
C GLY A 386 -28.21 -0.56 -18.62
N GLY A 387 -28.45 0.36 -19.56
CA GLY A 387 -29.10 0.07 -20.85
C GLY A 387 -30.62 -0.09 -20.80
N LYS A 388 -31.25 -0.05 -19.61
CA LYS A 388 -32.71 -0.11 -19.44
C LYS A 388 -33.32 1.29 -19.33
N GLU A 389 -34.51 1.46 -19.88
CA GLU A 389 -35.36 2.64 -19.72
C GLU A 389 -36.60 2.27 -18.88
N TYR A 390 -36.96 3.13 -17.93
CA TYR A 390 -38.17 3.06 -17.12
C TYR A 390 -38.98 4.33 -17.35
N LEU A 391 -40.06 4.22 -18.14
CA LEU A 391 -41.00 5.31 -18.42
C LEU A 391 -42.08 5.38 -17.33
N SER A 392 -42.38 6.57 -16.86
CA SER A 392 -43.36 6.82 -15.80
C SER A 392 -44.08 8.16 -16.04
N ARG A 393 -45.33 8.30 -15.61
CA ARG A 393 -46.15 9.52 -15.78
C ARG A 393 -46.48 10.14 -14.43
N ARG A 394 -46.57 11.48 -14.34
CA ARG A 394 -47.01 12.17 -13.11
C ARG A 394 -48.39 11.67 -12.71
N THR A 395 -48.55 11.25 -11.46
CA THR A 395 -49.83 10.75 -10.90
C THR A 395 -50.54 11.76 -9.99
N ASN A 396 -49.80 12.68 -9.35
CA ASN A 396 -50.35 13.71 -8.47
C ASN A 396 -49.82 15.11 -8.83
N SER A 397 -50.70 16.12 -8.78
CA SER A 397 -50.32 17.54 -8.73
C SER A 397 -49.78 17.90 -7.33
N PRO A 398 -48.88 18.88 -7.19
CA PRO A 398 -48.24 19.19 -5.92
C PRO A 398 -49.24 19.71 -4.88
N GLN A 399 -49.36 19.01 -3.75
CA GLN A 399 -49.88 19.60 -2.52
C GLN A 399 -48.78 20.44 -1.88
N ASN A 400 -49.09 21.68 -1.51
CA ASN A 400 -48.26 22.44 -0.58
C ASN A 400 -48.50 21.87 0.82
N ASP A 401 -47.50 21.21 1.39
CA ASP A 401 -47.43 20.92 2.83
C ASP A 401 -47.28 22.24 3.59
N GLY A 402 -48.40 22.89 3.86
CA GLY A 402 -48.45 24.22 4.47
C GLY A 402 -47.86 24.21 5.87
N VAL A 403 -46.81 25.01 6.10
CA VAL A 403 -46.22 25.23 7.42
C VAL A 403 -47.20 26.02 8.29
N ALA A 404 -48.08 25.30 8.97
CA ALA A 404 -48.96 25.87 9.99
C ALA A 404 -48.14 26.27 11.21
N ALA A 405 -47.94 27.57 11.41
CA ALA A 405 -47.36 28.10 12.63
C ALA A 405 -48.35 27.92 13.80
N GLY A 406 -48.06 26.98 14.70
CA GLY A 406 -48.76 26.78 15.97
C GLY A 406 -47.81 27.03 17.14
N ALA A 407 -48.20 27.89 18.06
CA ALA A 407 -47.38 28.22 19.23
C ALA A 407 -47.37 27.08 20.27
N ALA A 408 -46.37 27.09 21.15
CA ALA A 408 -46.26 26.14 22.24
C ALA A 408 -47.28 26.42 23.36
N ASP A 409 -47.72 25.35 24.02
CA ASP A 409 -47.94 25.35 25.46
C ASP A 409 -47.51 23.98 26.04
N SER A 410 -47.44 23.89 27.36
CA SER A 410 -46.76 22.83 28.11
C SER A 410 -47.68 22.18 29.15
N SER A 411 -47.61 20.86 29.31
CA SER A 411 -47.90 20.19 30.59
C SER A 411 -47.58 18.69 30.57
N ASN A 412 -47.34 18.17 31.78
CA ASN A 412 -46.96 16.80 32.10
C ASN A 412 -47.96 15.72 31.64
N SER A 413 -47.46 14.52 31.35
CA SER A 413 -47.58 13.42 32.34
C SER A 413 -46.63 12.24 32.02
N LEU A 414 -46.23 11.55 33.08
CA LEU A 414 -45.44 10.31 33.02
C LEU A 414 -46.38 9.12 32.73
N GLY A 415 -45.87 8.10 32.03
CA GLY A 415 -46.60 6.86 31.76
C GLY A 415 -45.65 5.73 31.38
N GLU A 416 -45.16 4.98 32.37
CA GLU A 416 -44.37 3.77 32.14
C GLU A 416 -45.26 2.62 31.64
N ALA A 417 -44.79 1.86 30.65
CA ALA A 417 -45.39 0.58 30.27
C ALA A 417 -44.31 -0.37 29.72
N ASN A 418 -43.86 -1.31 30.55
CA ASN A 418 -43.01 -2.42 30.12
C ASN A 418 -43.83 -3.46 29.34
N ALA A 419 -43.32 -3.92 28.20
CA ALA A 419 -43.85 -5.09 27.49
C ALA A 419 -42.72 -5.86 26.78
N THR A 420 -42.24 -6.93 27.43
CA THR A 420 -41.24 -7.88 26.91
C THR A 420 -41.86 -8.86 25.90
N THR A 421 -41.01 -9.58 25.14
CA THR A 421 -41.20 -10.82 24.30
C THR A 421 -40.70 -10.53 22.87
N GLN A 422 -39.50 -10.97 22.47
CA GLN A 422 -39.13 -12.30 21.94
C GLN A 422 -40.03 -12.75 20.76
N LEU A 423 -39.52 -13.30 19.65
CA LEU A 423 -38.17 -13.77 19.29
C LEU A 423 -37.52 -12.92 18.19
#